data_AF-A0A1F6E4F1-F1
#
_entry.id   AF-A0A1F6E4F1-F1
#
_cell.length_a   1.000
_cell.length_b   1.000
_cell.length_c   1.000
_cell.angle_alpha   90.00
_cell.angle_beta   90.00
_cell.angle_gamma   90.00
#
_symmetry.space_group_name_H-M   'P 1'
#
loop_
_entity.id
_entity.type
_entity.pdbx_description
1 polymer ?
#
loop_
_entity_poly.entity_id
_entity_poly.type
_entity_poly.pdbx_seq_one_letter_code
_entity_poly.pdbx_strand_id
1 'polypeptide(L)' 'MLKLIFWIVVGVLALSFFGISLQEIVNSPAGRENFAYLFQLMVMAWQWLIELIQNKVSS' A
#
# COMPACT_ATOMS: atom_id res chain seq x y z
N MET A 1 -20.36 3.91 6.29
CA MET A 1 -19.54 3.82 7.52
C MET A 1 -18.78 2.50 7.63
N LEU A 2 -19.44 1.33 7.68
CA LEU A 2 -18.78 0.01 7.83
C LEU A 2 -17.70 -0.29 6.77
N LYS A 3 -17.93 0.02 5.49
CA LYS A 3 -16.93 -0.17 4.43
C LYS A 3 -15.66 0.66 4.66
N LEU A 4 -15.79 1.88 5.16
CA LEU A 4 -14.65 2.79 5.42
C LEU A 4 -13.80 2.25 6.57
N ILE A 5 -14.44 1.80 7.64
CA ILE A 5 -13.77 1.18 8.79
C ILE A 5 -13.06 -0.11 8.37
N PHE A 6 -13.70 -0.94 7.54
CA PHE A 6 -13.08 -2.14 6.98
C PHE A 6 -11.82 -1.82 6.18
N TRP A 7 -11.87 -0.84 5.28
CA TRP A 7 -10.70 -0.41 4.50
C TRP A 7 -9.58 0.19 5.36
N ILE A 8 -9.93 0.94 6.42
CA ILE A 8 -8.95 1.45 7.39
C ILE A 8 -8.25 0.29 8.11
N VAL A 9 -9.00 -0.70 8.57
CA VAL A 9 -8.43 -1.88 9.26
C VAL A 9 -7.54 -2.68 8.31
N VAL A 10 -7.98 -2.93 7.07
CA VAL A 10 -7.17 -3.61 6.05
C VAL A 10 -5.90 -2.81 5.74
N GLY A 11 -6.00 -1.48 5.64
CA GLY A 11 -4.84 -0.61 5.44
C GLY A 11 -3.84 -0.67 6.59
N VAL A 12 -4.31 -0.63 7.84
CA VAL A 12 -3.45 -0.74 9.04
C VAL A 12 -2.78 -2.11 9.14
N LEU A 13 -3.51 -3.18 8.82
CA LEU A 13 -2.96 -4.54 8.81
C LEU A 13 -1.90 -4.71 7.71
N ALA A 14 -2.17 -4.20 6.50
CA ALA A 14 -1.21 -4.19 5.42
C ALA A 14 0.04 -3.39 5.79
N LEU A 15 -0.13 -2.17 6.33
CA LEU A 15 0.99 -1.33 6.79
C LEU A 15 1.78 -1.96 7.94
N SER A 16 1.15 -2.68 8.88
CA SER A 16 1.86 -3.43 9.92
C SER A 16 2.67 -4.59 9.36
N PHE A 17 2.11 -5.32 8.39
CA PHE A 17 2.80 -6.42 7.72
C PHE A 17 4.01 -5.92 6.92
N PHE A 18 3.85 -4.80 6.20
CA PHE A 18 4.95 -4.17 5.49
C PHE A 18 5.96 -3.53 6.45
N GLY A 19 5.57 -2.84 7.52
CA GLY A 19 6.49 -2.12 8.42
C GLY A 19 7.62 -3.00 9.01
N ILE A 20 7.30 -4.23 9.42
CA ILE A 20 8.27 -5.18 9.98
C ILE A 20 9.15 -5.79 8.87
N SER A 21 8.56 -6.22 7.76
CA SER A 21 9.32 -6.81 6.65
C SER A 21 10.16 -5.79 5.87
N LEU A 22 9.74 -4.53 5.81
CA LEU A 22 10.48 -3.45 5.15
C LEU A 22 11.86 -3.24 5.76
N GLN A 23 11.94 -3.29 7.09
CA GLN A 23 13.20 -3.06 7.80
C GLN A 23 14.21 -4.19 7.54
N GLU A 24 13.76 -5.44 7.46
CA GLU A 24 14.61 -6.58 7.09
C GLU A 24 14.96 -6.57 5.58
N ILE A 25 14.01 -6.22 4.72
CA ILE A 25 14.21 -6.18 3.26
C ILE A 25 15.19 -5.06 2.89
N VAL A 26 15.04 -3.85 3.40
CA VAL A 26 15.93 -2.70 3.10
C VAL A 26 17.36 -2.95 3.58
N ASN A 27 17.54 -3.68 4.69
CA ASN A 27 18.85 -4.05 5.19
C ASN A 27 19.51 -5.18 4.39
N SER A 28 18.75 -5.90 3.55
CA SER A 28 19.30 -6.92 2.65
C SER A 28 19.77 -6.32 1.31
N PRO A 29 20.89 -6.79 0.74
CA PRO A 29 21.35 -6.34 -0.58
C PRO A 29 20.33 -6.59 -1.70
N ALA A 30 19.68 -7.75 -1.68
CA ALA A 30 18.66 -8.14 -2.64
C ALA A 30 17.35 -7.37 -2.46
N GLY A 31 17.04 -6.95 -1.24
CA GLY A 31 15.81 -6.22 -0.95
C GLY A 31 15.84 -4.79 -1.45
N ARG A 32 16.99 -4.10 -1.51
CA ARG A 32 17.07 -2.73 -2.06
C ARG A 32 16.62 -2.63 -3.53
N GLU A 33 17.03 -3.57 -4.38
CA GLU A 33 16.63 -3.58 -5.79
C GLU A 33 15.17 -4.00 -5.99
N ASN A 34 14.71 -5.01 -5.24
CA ASN A 34 13.31 -5.48 -5.33
C ASN A 34 12.31 -4.55 -4.65
N PHE A 35 12.76 -3.76 -3.68
CA PHE A 35 11.91 -2.84 -2.95
C PHE A 35 11.47 -1.67 -3.80
N ALA A 36 12.34 -1.15 -4.68
CA ALA A 36 11.96 -0.12 -5.64
C ALA A 36 10.82 -0.58 -6.56
N TYR A 37 10.86 -1.84 -7.00
CA TYR A 37 9.81 -2.44 -7.84
C TYR A 37 8.49 -2.62 -7.08
N LEU A 38 8.55 -3.17 -5.87
CA LEU A 38 7.36 -3.32 -5.01
C LEU A 38 6.75 -1.97 -4.63
N PHE A 39 7.59 -0.96 -4.37
CA PHE A 39 7.15 0.39 -4.04
C PHE A 39 6.46 1.05 -5.24
N GLN A 40 6.99 0.90 -6.47
CA GLN A 40 6.32 1.37 -7.68
C GLN A 40 4.95 0.71 -7.88
N LEU A 41 4.84 -0.60 -7.68
CA LEU A 41 3.56 -1.31 -7.75
C LEU A 41 2.57 -0.80 -6.69
N MET A 42 3.05 -0.53 -5.47
CA MET A 42 2.23 0.05 -4.41
C MET A 42 1.73 1.45 -4.77
N VAL A 43 2.60 2.29 -5.34
CA VAL A 43 2.23 3.65 -5.80
C VAL A 43 1.22 3.59 -6.93
N MET A 44 1.38 2.70 -7.91
CA MET A 44 0.39 2.52 -8.98
C MET A 44 -0.96 2.02 -8.43
N ALA A 45 -0.95 1.04 -7.53
CA ALA A 45 -2.16 0.55 -6.88
C ALA A 45 -2.86 1.63 -6.05
N TRP A 46 -2.08 2.50 -5.39
CA TRP A 46 -2.58 3.63 -4.62
C TRP A 46 -3.21 4.71 -5.51
N GLN A 47 -2.57 5.05 -6.63
CA GLN A 47 -3.12 5.97 -7.62
C GLN A 47 -4.45 5.45 -8.19
N TRP A 48 -4.52 4.16 -8.52
CA TRP A 48 -5.74 3.53 -9.03
C TRP A 48 -6.88 3.54 -8.00
N LEU A 49 -6.55 3.33 -6.72
CA LEU A 49 -7.49 3.47 -5.60
C LEU A 49 -8.00 4.91 -5.44
N ILE A 50 -7.12 5.90 -5.55
CA ILE A 50 -7.49 7.32 -5.49
C ILE A 50 -8.42 7.67 -6.66
N GLU A 51 -8.10 7.25 -7.88
CA GLU A 51 -8.94 7.49 -9.07
C GLU A 51 -10.32 6.87 -8.92
N LEU A 52 -10.41 5.64 -8.41
CA LEU A 52 -11.69 4.99 -8.13
C LEU A 52 -12.53 5.74 -7.10
N ILE A 53 -11.88 6.25 -6.05
CA ILE A 53 -12.56 7.05 -5.01
C ILE A 53 -13.02 8.38 -5.59
N GLN A 54 -12.18 9.07 -6.37
CA GLN A 54 -12.54 10.33 -7.02
C GLN A 54 -13.72 10.16 -7.98
N ASN A 55 -13.70 9.13 -8.84
CA ASN A 55 -14.80 8.83 -9.75
C ASN A 55 -16.12 8.54 -9.02
N LYS A 56 -16.06 7.90 -7.85
CA LYS A 56 -17.25 7.62 -7.02
C LYS A 56 -17.75 8.84 -6.24
N VAL A 57 -16.90 9.85 -6.02
CA VAL A 57 -17.26 11.09 -5.31
C VAL A 57 -17.79 12.16 -6.26
N SER A 58 -17.41 12.13 -7.54
CA SER A 58 -17.87 13.08 -8.56
C SER A 58 -19.15 12.68 -9.32
N SER A 59 -19.81 11.58 -8.93
CA SER A 59 -21.06 11.07 -9.52
C SER A 59 -22.17 11.02 -8.49
#